data_AF-A0A385SLL0-F1
#
_entry.id   AF-A0A385SLL0-F1
#
_cell.length_a   1.000
_cell.length_b   1.000
_cell.length_c   1.000
_cell.angle_alpha   90.00
_cell.angle_beta   90.00
_cell.angle_gamma   90.00
#
_symmetry.space_group_name_H-M   'P 1'
#
loop_
_entity.id
_entity.type
_entity.pdbx_description
1 polymer ?
#
loop_
_entity_poly.entity_id
_entity_poly.type
_entity_poly.pdbx_seq_one_letter_code
_entity_poly.pdbx_strand_id
1 'polypeptide(L)'
;MKRIKIGDWVTSYSKGIHRVEKIITRYYDELDIVDEEDRKIGDEWPDKFVVSKRLLNSNFKKALGHDSCSDFFVKPLGKEKLKILNQTLRKNPDWLADLDYYQIPPIKSIYNMDLKLKTRGDVKLIKEFMTFIKDGRTYKEVKKEMTRRHLDKYMPDTFGNYLLQMTNIDNEQKGKRTVWREVDLLKL
;
A
#
# COMPACT_ATOMS: atom_id res chain seq x y z
N MET A 1 9.94 -23.37 3.87
CA MET A 1 9.00 -23.12 2.75
C MET A 1 9.79 -22.60 1.55
N LYS A 2 9.36 -22.90 0.31
CA LYS A 2 9.98 -22.33 -0.89
C LYS A 2 9.74 -20.82 -0.89
N ARG A 3 10.82 -20.03 -0.98
CA ARG A 3 10.74 -18.57 -1.05
C ARG A 3 10.08 -18.16 -2.37
N ILE A 4 9.00 -17.40 -2.27
CA ILE A 4 8.24 -16.88 -3.42
C ILE A 4 9.08 -15.83 -4.15
N LYS A 5 9.03 -15.85 -5.49
CA LYS A 5 9.75 -14.93 -6.37
C LYS A 5 8.80 -14.28 -7.38
N ILE A 6 9.22 -13.16 -7.96
CA ILE A 6 8.53 -12.55 -9.10
C ILE A 6 8.43 -13.58 -10.24
N GLY A 7 7.26 -13.64 -10.88
CA GLY A 7 6.93 -14.60 -11.92
C GLY A 7 6.34 -15.94 -11.41
N ASP A 8 6.44 -16.24 -10.12
CA ASP A 8 5.85 -17.47 -9.58
C ASP A 8 4.31 -17.46 -9.67
N TRP A 9 3.73 -18.62 -9.98
CA TRP A 9 2.30 -18.86 -9.88
C TRP A 9 1.90 -19.24 -8.46
N VAL A 10 0.90 -18.54 -7.94
CA VAL A 10 0.49 -18.62 -6.54
C VAL A 10 -1.02 -18.58 -6.38
N THR A 11 -1.50 -19.01 -5.22
CA THR A 11 -2.78 -18.58 -4.67
C THR A 11 -2.53 -17.43 -3.69
N SER A 12 -3.43 -16.45 -3.68
CA SER A 12 -3.34 -15.25 -2.84
C SER A 12 -4.49 -15.22 -1.82
N TYR A 13 -4.62 -14.13 -1.07
CA TYR A 13 -5.77 -13.83 -0.22
C TYR A 13 -7.09 -13.91 -1.01
N SER A 14 -7.13 -13.31 -2.21
CA SER A 14 -8.30 -13.42 -3.09
C SER A 14 -8.34 -14.74 -3.87
N LYS A 15 -9.55 -15.25 -4.12
CA LYS A 15 -9.77 -16.51 -4.86
C LYS A 15 -9.26 -16.39 -6.31
N GLY A 16 -8.45 -17.36 -6.73
CA GLY A 16 -7.99 -17.49 -8.11
C GLY A 16 -6.54 -17.96 -8.21
N ILE A 17 -6.00 -17.92 -9.42
CA ILE A 17 -4.60 -18.18 -9.73
C ILE A 17 -3.94 -16.88 -10.16
N HIS A 18 -2.86 -16.55 -9.47
CA HIS A 18 -2.17 -15.29 -9.60
C HIS A 18 -0.71 -15.51 -10.00
N ARG A 19 -0.12 -14.56 -10.71
CA ARG A 19 1.31 -14.47 -10.96
C ARG A 19 1.89 -13.32 -10.17
N VAL A 20 2.96 -13.59 -9.43
CA VAL A 20 3.63 -12.55 -8.62
C VAL A 20 4.27 -11.53 -9.55
N GLU A 21 3.92 -10.26 -9.35
CA GLU A 21 4.43 -9.13 -10.15
C GLU A 21 5.53 -8.37 -9.41
N LYS A 22 5.30 -8.08 -8.11
CA LYS A 22 6.25 -7.34 -7.27
C LYS A 22 6.25 -7.93 -5.85
N ILE A 23 7.41 -7.86 -5.19
CA ILE A 23 7.57 -8.15 -3.77
C ILE A 23 8.19 -6.92 -3.13
N ILE A 24 7.50 -6.35 -2.17
CA ILE A 24 7.80 -5.07 -1.56
C ILE A 24 8.22 -5.31 -0.11
N THR A 25 9.40 -4.83 0.25
CA THR A 25 9.85 -4.79 1.64
C THR A 25 9.27 -3.53 2.30
N ARG A 26 8.68 -3.71 3.50
CA ARG A 26 8.22 -2.60 4.34
C ARG A 26 9.19 -2.42 5.50
N TYR A 27 9.22 -1.21 6.04
CA TYR A 27 10.03 -0.86 7.20
C TYR A 27 9.15 -0.19 8.25
N TYR A 28 9.50 -0.36 9.52
CA TYR A 28 8.84 0.37 10.59
C TYR A 28 9.11 1.86 10.44
N ASP A 29 8.08 2.70 10.45
CA ASP A 29 8.21 4.16 10.44
C ASP A 29 7.53 4.82 11.65
N GLU A 30 7.51 6.16 11.67
CA GLU A 30 6.98 6.93 12.79
C GLU A 30 5.45 6.76 13.02
N LEU A 31 4.74 6.10 12.11
CA LEU A 31 3.30 5.82 12.22
C LEU A 31 3.00 4.45 12.82
N ASP A 32 3.96 3.54 12.81
CA ASP A 32 3.76 2.20 13.33
C ASP A 32 3.81 2.24 14.86
N ILE A 33 2.80 1.63 15.51
CA ILE A 33 2.83 1.42 16.96
C ILE A 33 3.89 0.36 17.23
N VAL A 34 5.04 0.79 17.72
CA VAL A 34 6.14 -0.10 18.11
C VAL A 34 5.91 -0.54 19.56
N ASP A 35 4.88 -1.34 19.79
CA ASP A 35 4.60 -1.94 21.11
C ASP A 35 5.48 -3.16 21.41
N GLU A 36 6.26 -3.63 20.43
CA GLU A 36 7.22 -4.72 20.61
C GLU A 36 8.59 -4.14 21.01
N GLU A 37 9.07 -4.46 22.22
CA GLU A 37 10.28 -3.92 22.86
C GLU A 37 11.59 -4.05 22.05
N ASP A 38 11.59 -4.78 20.93
CA ASP A 38 12.78 -5.08 20.13
C ASP A 38 12.82 -4.45 18.73
N ARG A 39 11.78 -3.73 18.29
CA ARG A 39 11.74 -3.13 16.94
C ARG A 39 12.07 -1.65 16.98
N LYS A 40 12.75 -1.16 15.94
CA LYS A 40 13.13 0.26 15.79
C LYS A 40 12.70 0.79 14.44
N ILE A 41 12.50 2.09 14.36
CA ILE A 41 12.24 2.78 13.10
C ILE A 41 13.36 2.48 12.09
N GLY A 42 12.98 1.98 10.91
CA GLY A 42 13.88 1.55 9.85
C GLY A 42 14.26 0.06 9.88
N ASP A 43 13.78 -0.71 10.86
CA ASP A 43 13.84 -2.16 10.82
C ASP A 43 12.89 -2.71 9.74
N GLU A 44 13.24 -3.83 9.14
CA GLU A 44 12.36 -4.51 8.18
C GLU A 44 11.16 -5.12 8.89
N TRP A 45 9.98 -4.95 8.30
CA TRP A 45 8.80 -5.71 8.69
C TRP A 45 9.04 -7.21 8.43
N PRO A 46 8.61 -8.11 9.33
CA PRO A 46 8.77 -9.56 9.14
C PRO A 46 8.13 -10.07 7.85
N ASP A 47 6.94 -9.54 7.55
CA ASP A 47 6.16 -9.89 6.37
C ASP A 47 6.46 -8.94 5.21
N LYS A 48 6.50 -9.49 4.01
CA LYS A 48 6.59 -8.70 2.78
C LYS A 48 5.23 -8.46 2.19
N PHE A 49 5.08 -7.38 1.44
CA PHE A 49 3.86 -7.12 0.67
C PHE A 49 4.03 -7.65 -0.74
N VAL A 50 3.15 -8.54 -1.19
CA VAL A 50 3.19 -9.17 -2.51
C VAL A 50 2.10 -8.57 -3.37
N VAL A 51 2.49 -8.05 -4.53
CA VAL A 51 1.58 -7.58 -5.57
C VAL A 51 1.54 -8.63 -6.66
N SER A 52 0.35 -9.04 -7.06
CA SER A 52 0.16 -10.10 -8.04
C SER A 52 -0.94 -9.78 -9.04
N LYS A 53 -0.82 -10.32 -10.26
CA LYS A 53 -1.85 -10.25 -11.29
C LYS A 53 -2.65 -11.55 -11.30
N ARG A 54 -3.98 -11.45 -11.27
CA ARG A 54 -4.86 -12.61 -11.39
C ARG A 54 -5.07 -12.95 -12.86
N LEU A 55 -4.92 -14.23 -13.21
CA LEU A 55 -5.26 -14.71 -14.54
C LEU A 55 -6.57 -15.51 -14.55
N LEU A 56 -6.75 -16.41 -13.58
CA LEU A 56 -7.88 -17.32 -13.52
C LEU A 56 -8.66 -17.17 -12.22
N ASN A 57 -9.98 -17.34 -12.27
CA ASN A 57 -10.81 -17.49 -11.08
C ASN A 57 -10.71 -18.91 -10.49
N SER A 58 -11.48 -19.20 -9.42
CA SER A 58 -11.50 -20.51 -8.77
C SER A 58 -11.97 -21.67 -9.67
N ASN A 59 -12.66 -21.36 -10.78
CA ASN A 59 -13.21 -22.31 -11.74
C ASN A 59 -12.35 -22.40 -13.01
N PHE A 60 -11.11 -21.91 -12.98
CA PHE A 60 -10.17 -21.91 -14.12
C PHE A 60 -10.67 -21.15 -15.36
N LYS A 61 -11.61 -20.22 -15.21
CA LYS A 61 -12.01 -19.28 -16.27
C LYS A 61 -11.14 -18.02 -16.20
N LYS A 62 -10.83 -17.43 -17.36
CA LYS A 62 -10.11 -16.15 -17.45
C LYS A 62 -10.82 -15.08 -16.61
N ALA A 63 -10.06 -14.44 -15.73
CA ALA A 63 -10.53 -13.41 -14.82
C ALA A 63 -9.36 -12.49 -14.46
N LEU A 64 -9.02 -11.59 -15.38
CA LEU A 64 -7.96 -10.60 -15.18
C LEU A 64 -8.26 -9.72 -13.96
N GLY A 65 -7.22 -9.35 -13.24
CA GLY A 65 -7.31 -8.52 -12.06
C GLY A 65 -5.97 -8.46 -11.36
N HIS A 66 -5.98 -7.92 -10.15
CA HIS A 66 -4.80 -7.85 -9.29
C HIS A 66 -5.18 -8.09 -7.84
N ASP A 67 -4.19 -8.41 -7.04
CA ASP A 67 -4.30 -8.55 -5.60
C ASP A 67 -3.00 -8.05 -4.96
N SER A 68 -3.11 -7.56 -3.72
CA SER A 68 -1.97 -7.07 -2.96
C SER A 68 -2.15 -7.36 -1.48
N CYS A 69 -1.32 -8.22 -0.91
CA CYS A 69 -1.46 -8.70 0.47
C CYS A 69 -0.10 -9.04 1.11
N SER A 70 -0.09 -9.34 2.42
CA SER A 70 1.09 -9.94 3.08
C SER A 70 1.46 -11.27 2.41
N ASP A 71 2.75 -11.56 2.31
CA ASP A 71 3.30 -12.82 1.81
C ASP A 71 2.86 -14.03 2.65
N PHE A 72 2.44 -13.82 3.89
CA PHE A 72 1.78 -14.81 4.73
C PHE A 72 0.57 -15.49 4.03
N PHE A 73 -0.21 -14.72 3.27
CA PHE A 73 -1.39 -15.23 2.55
C PHE A 73 -1.06 -15.85 1.20
N VAL A 74 0.19 -15.73 0.73
CA VAL A 74 0.58 -16.18 -0.60
C VAL A 74 1.17 -17.58 -0.50
N LYS A 75 0.62 -18.50 -1.28
CA LYS A 75 1.07 -19.91 -1.30
C LYS A 75 1.46 -20.33 -2.70
N PRO A 76 2.59 -21.02 -2.89
CA PRO A 76 2.94 -21.61 -4.17
C PRO A 76 1.82 -22.50 -4.69
N LEU A 77 1.57 -22.45 -6.00
CA LEU A 77 0.56 -23.29 -6.61
C LEU A 77 0.95 -24.78 -6.50
N GLY A 78 0.04 -25.61 -5.98
CA GLY A 78 0.25 -27.05 -5.91
C GLY A 78 0.40 -27.70 -7.29
N LYS A 79 1.10 -28.84 -7.36
CA LYS A 79 1.44 -29.54 -8.62
C LYS A 79 0.23 -29.77 -9.54
N GLU A 80 -0.89 -30.23 -8.99
CA GLU A 80 -2.11 -30.47 -9.76
C GLU A 80 -2.70 -29.19 -10.37
N LYS A 81 -2.83 -28.13 -9.57
CA LYS A 81 -3.33 -26.84 -10.08
C LYS A 81 -2.39 -26.23 -11.12
N LEU A 82 -1.09 -26.40 -10.96
CA LEU A 82 -0.09 -25.95 -11.93
C LEU A 82 -0.20 -26.72 -13.26
N LYS A 83 -0.47 -28.03 -13.21
CA LYS A 83 -0.75 -28.84 -14.40
C LYS A 83 -2.00 -28.34 -15.13
N ILE A 84 -3.09 -28.06 -14.41
CA ILE A 84 -4.33 -27.52 -14.99
C ILE A 84 -4.09 -26.14 -15.60
N LEU A 85 -3.37 -25.26 -14.91
CA LEU A 85 -3.00 -23.94 -15.43
C LEU A 85 -2.24 -24.06 -16.77
N ASN A 86 -1.20 -24.90 -16.81
CA ASN A 86 -0.40 -25.11 -18.02
C ASN A 86 -1.24 -25.67 -19.18
N GLN A 87 -2.15 -26.60 -18.91
CA GLN A 87 -3.09 -27.09 -19.93
C GLN A 87 -4.03 -25.99 -20.42
N THR A 88 -4.51 -25.13 -19.51
CA THR A 88 -5.39 -24.01 -19.84
C THR A 88 -4.69 -22.98 -20.73
N LEU A 89 -3.44 -22.64 -20.41
CA LEU A 89 -2.62 -21.73 -21.20
C LEU A 89 -2.27 -22.28 -22.58
N ARG A 90 -1.99 -23.59 -22.70
CA ARG A 90 -1.77 -24.23 -24.02
C ARG A 90 -3.00 -24.15 -24.93
N LYS A 91 -4.20 -24.24 -24.34
CA LYS A 91 -5.46 -24.12 -25.09
C LYS A 91 -5.83 -22.66 -25.41
N ASN A 92 -5.28 -21.71 -24.66
CA ASN A 92 -5.59 -20.29 -24.77
C ASN A 92 -4.30 -19.46 -24.70
N PRO A 93 -3.44 -19.52 -25.73
CA PRO A 93 -2.10 -18.92 -25.68
C PRO A 93 -2.13 -17.40 -25.44
N ASP A 94 -3.14 -16.72 -25.96
CA ASP A 94 -3.26 -15.25 -25.87
C ASP A 94 -3.52 -14.74 -24.43
N TRP A 95 -4.02 -15.60 -23.55
CA TRP A 95 -4.36 -15.20 -22.18
C TRP A 95 -3.13 -14.78 -21.36
N LEU A 96 -1.96 -15.32 -21.69
CA LEU A 96 -0.71 -14.88 -21.05
C LEU A 96 -0.32 -13.48 -21.52
N ALA A 97 -0.45 -13.19 -22.81
CA ALA A 97 -0.22 -11.85 -23.36
C ALA A 97 -1.19 -10.82 -22.78
N ASP A 98 -2.46 -11.20 -22.59
CA ASP A 98 -3.44 -10.35 -21.92
C ASP A 98 -3.05 -10.02 -20.47
N LEU A 99 -2.49 -10.99 -19.75
CA LEU A 99 -1.98 -10.79 -18.38
C LEU A 99 -0.75 -9.88 -18.36
N ASP A 100 0.13 -10.03 -19.34
CA ASP A 100 1.33 -9.20 -19.48
C ASP A 100 0.94 -7.74 -19.78
N TYR A 101 -0.06 -7.53 -20.64
CA TYR A 101 -0.59 -6.20 -20.97
C TYR A 101 -1.37 -5.55 -19.82
N TYR A 102 -2.02 -6.35 -18.98
CA TYR A 102 -2.83 -5.84 -17.86
C TYR A 102 -2.00 -4.93 -16.93
N GLN A 103 -2.45 -3.68 -16.78
CA GLN A 103 -1.84 -2.69 -15.89
C GLN A 103 -2.48 -2.75 -14.51
N ILE A 104 -1.66 -2.93 -13.48
CA ILE A 104 -2.11 -2.82 -12.09
C ILE A 104 -2.31 -1.32 -11.80
N PRO A 105 -3.48 -0.89 -11.30
CA PRO A 105 -3.66 0.50 -10.90
C PRO A 105 -2.71 0.85 -9.74
N PRO A 106 -2.41 2.14 -9.52
CA PRO A 106 -1.54 2.54 -8.42
C PRO A 106 -2.07 2.03 -7.08
N ILE A 107 -1.19 1.43 -6.29
CA ILE A 107 -1.53 0.93 -4.95
C ILE A 107 -1.47 2.12 -3.99
N LYS A 108 -2.57 2.37 -3.27
CA LYS A 108 -2.68 3.51 -2.36
C LYS A 108 -2.64 3.06 -0.91
N SER A 109 -1.76 3.66 -0.13
CA SER A 109 -1.78 3.58 1.34
C SER A 109 -2.25 4.92 1.87
N ILE A 110 -3.22 4.90 2.79
CA ILE A 110 -3.86 6.12 3.31
C ILE A 110 -3.57 6.24 4.80
N TYR A 111 -3.16 7.43 5.22
CA TYR A 111 -3.06 7.82 6.62
C TYR A 111 -3.97 9.03 6.89
N ASN A 112 -4.77 8.94 7.95
CA ASN A 112 -5.69 9.98 8.35
C ASN A 112 -5.21 10.63 9.65
N MET A 113 -5.08 11.95 9.65
CA MET A 113 -4.78 12.74 10.83
C MET A 113 -5.99 13.60 11.19
N ASP A 114 -6.56 13.39 12.38
CA ASP A 114 -7.64 14.22 12.90
C ASP A 114 -7.16 15.63 13.22
N LEU A 115 -7.95 16.63 12.86
CA LEU A 115 -7.71 18.05 13.13
C LEU A 115 -8.96 18.73 13.69
N LYS A 116 -8.76 19.67 14.61
CA LYS A 116 -9.79 20.53 15.20
C LYS A 116 -9.61 21.98 14.74
N LEU A 117 -10.27 22.34 13.65
CA LEU A 117 -10.20 23.65 13.01
C LEU A 117 -11.44 24.48 13.34
N LYS A 118 -11.28 25.67 13.89
CA LYS A 118 -12.38 26.51 14.37
C LYS A 118 -12.77 27.60 13.38
N THR A 119 -11.80 28.09 12.61
CA THR A 119 -12.00 29.24 11.73
C THR A 119 -11.65 28.93 10.28
N ARG A 120 -12.11 29.79 9.36
CA ARG A 120 -11.66 29.75 7.96
C ARG A 120 -10.15 30.02 7.83
N GLY A 121 -9.58 30.78 8.76
CA GLY A 121 -8.14 31.03 8.83
C GLY A 121 -7.35 29.75 9.12
N ASP A 122 -7.83 28.93 10.07
CA ASP A 122 -7.20 27.65 10.42
C ASP A 122 -7.17 26.72 9.20
N VAL A 123 -8.30 26.63 8.49
CA VAL A 123 -8.41 25.84 7.24
C VAL A 123 -7.44 26.33 6.19
N LYS A 124 -7.27 27.65 6.03
CA LYS A 124 -6.31 28.23 5.08
C LYS A 124 -4.87 27.84 5.43
N LEU A 125 -4.49 27.93 6.71
CA LEU A 125 -3.16 27.54 7.18
C LEU A 125 -2.85 26.06 6.91
N ILE A 126 -3.82 25.17 7.16
CA ILE A 126 -3.66 23.74 6.84
C ILE A 126 -3.53 23.53 5.33
N LYS A 127 -4.32 24.22 4.51
CA LYS A 127 -4.19 24.14 3.04
C LYS A 127 -2.82 24.61 2.53
N GLU A 128 -2.25 25.65 3.12
CA GLU A 128 -0.89 26.12 2.83
C GLU A 128 0.18 25.15 3.35
N PHE A 129 -0.11 24.36 4.37
CA PHE A 129 0.76 23.28 4.82
C PHE A 129 0.69 22.06 3.90
N MET A 130 -0.48 21.75 3.34
CA MET A 130 -0.64 20.63 2.40
C MET A 130 0.26 20.75 1.17
N THR A 131 0.58 21.96 0.69
CA THR A 131 1.50 22.15 -0.45
C THR A 131 2.91 21.63 -0.14
N PHE A 132 3.40 21.80 1.10
CA PHE A 132 4.68 21.26 1.52
C PHE A 132 4.71 19.73 1.45
N ILE A 133 3.60 19.08 1.79
CA ILE A 133 3.47 17.62 1.78
C ILE A 133 3.40 17.10 0.33
N LYS A 134 2.71 17.82 -0.57
CA LYS A 134 2.53 17.43 -1.97
C LYS A 134 3.83 17.22 -2.76
N ASP A 135 4.93 17.82 -2.31
CA ASP A 135 6.27 17.61 -2.89
C ASP A 135 6.82 16.18 -2.66
N GLY A 136 6.19 15.37 -1.81
CA GLY A 136 6.70 14.07 -1.38
C GLY A 136 7.49 14.21 -0.09
N ARG A 137 6.81 14.02 1.04
CA ARG A 137 7.43 14.13 2.37
C ARG A 137 7.22 12.86 3.19
N THR A 138 8.22 12.52 3.99
CA THR A 138 8.10 11.48 5.02
C THR A 138 7.29 12.00 6.21
N TYR A 139 6.65 11.12 6.97
CA TYR A 139 5.88 11.55 8.14
C TYR A 139 6.73 12.34 9.15
N LYS A 140 8.00 11.95 9.33
CA LYS A 140 8.97 12.73 10.13
C LYS A 140 9.14 14.18 9.66
N GLU A 141 9.28 14.38 8.35
CA GLU A 141 9.39 15.73 7.76
C GLU A 141 8.08 16.52 7.95
N VAL A 142 6.92 15.85 7.76
CA VAL A 142 5.59 16.43 7.99
C VAL A 142 5.43 16.89 9.44
N LYS A 143 5.72 16.04 10.43
CA LYS A 143 5.60 16.39 11.86
C LYS A 143 6.55 17.53 12.24
N LYS A 144 7.79 17.51 11.75
CA LYS A 144 8.76 18.60 12.00
C LYS A 144 8.24 19.94 11.49
N GLU A 145 7.71 19.96 10.27
CA GLU A 145 7.18 21.17 9.66
C GLU A 145 5.88 21.65 10.34
N MET A 146 5.02 20.71 10.77
CA MET A 146 3.82 21.01 11.53
C MET A 146 4.14 21.73 12.84
N THR A 147 5.12 21.22 13.60
CA THR A 147 5.63 21.87 14.83
C THR A 147 6.26 23.22 14.55
N ARG A 148 7.08 23.33 13.50
CA ARG A 148 7.72 24.60 13.10
C ARG A 148 6.69 25.70 12.81
N ARG A 149 5.52 25.33 12.28
CA ARG A 149 4.42 26.24 11.95
C ARG A 149 3.38 26.39 13.09
N HIS A 150 3.59 25.76 14.24
CA HIS A 150 2.65 25.72 15.37
C HIS A 150 1.25 25.22 14.96
N LEU A 151 1.19 24.23 14.06
CA LEU A 151 -0.07 23.62 13.58
C LEU A 151 -0.50 22.42 14.45
N ASP A 152 0.41 21.91 15.27
CA ASP A 152 0.21 20.90 16.29
C ASP A 152 -0.87 21.28 17.31
N LYS A 153 -1.11 22.58 17.52
CA LYS A 153 -2.24 23.08 18.34
C LYS A 153 -3.62 22.69 17.81
N TYR A 154 -3.72 22.24 16.57
CA TYR A 154 -4.97 21.77 15.97
C TYR A 154 -5.19 20.26 16.15
N MET A 155 -4.24 19.54 16.73
CA MET A 155 -4.46 18.13 17.10
C MET A 155 -5.54 18.06 18.19
N PRO A 156 -6.61 17.29 18.00
CA PRO A 156 -7.66 17.16 19.00
C PRO A 156 -7.22 16.28 20.18
N ASP A 157 -7.72 16.59 21.37
CA ASP A 157 -7.59 15.70 22.54
C ASP A 157 -8.49 14.45 22.43
N THR A 158 -9.57 14.54 21.66
CA THR A 158 -10.57 13.48 21.49
C THR A 158 -10.96 13.30 20.03
N PHE A 159 -11.78 14.21 19.49
CA PHE A 159 -12.29 14.14 18.12
C PHE A 159 -11.96 15.40 17.33
N GLY A 160 -11.56 15.20 16.08
CA GLY A 160 -11.43 16.26 15.09
C GLY A 160 -12.78 16.62 14.45
N ASN A 161 -12.82 17.75 13.76
CA ASN A 161 -13.90 18.10 12.83
C ASN A 161 -13.41 18.12 11.36
N TYR A 162 -12.15 17.78 11.13
CA TYR A 162 -11.55 17.56 9.83
C TYR A 162 -10.58 16.37 9.86
N LEU A 163 -10.39 15.74 8.70
CA LEU A 163 -9.32 14.78 8.44
C LEU A 163 -8.34 15.37 7.44
N LEU A 164 -7.07 15.45 7.83
CA LEU A 164 -5.96 15.59 6.89
C LEU A 164 -5.59 14.19 6.40
N GLN A 165 -6.09 13.84 5.22
CA GLN A 165 -5.83 12.55 4.58
C GLN A 165 -4.55 12.66 3.75
N MET A 166 -3.55 11.85 4.07
CA MET A 166 -2.32 11.71 3.31
C MET A 166 -2.29 10.36 2.61
N THR A 167 -1.88 10.35 1.35
CA THR A 167 -1.83 9.16 0.52
C THR A 167 -0.43 8.94 -0.05
N ASN A 168 0.07 7.73 0.16
CA ASN A 168 1.27 7.19 -0.45
C ASN A 168 0.89 6.36 -1.67
N ILE A 169 1.67 6.47 -2.74
CA ILE A 169 1.42 5.81 -4.02
C ILE A 169 2.50 4.77 -4.27
N ASP A 170 2.09 3.56 -4.64
CA ASP A 170 2.94 2.42 -4.99
C ASP A 170 4.01 2.07 -3.96
N ASN A 171 3.72 2.28 -2.66
CA ASN A 171 4.67 2.08 -1.57
C ASN A 171 5.98 2.86 -1.80
N GLU A 172 5.89 4.10 -2.26
CA GLU A 172 7.06 4.96 -2.40
C GLU A 172 7.74 5.17 -1.04
N GLN A 173 9.07 5.02 -1.01
CA GLN A 173 9.87 5.16 0.19
C GLN A 173 11.11 6.03 -0.02
N LYS A 174 11.50 6.78 1.00
CA LYS A 174 12.73 7.57 1.07
C LYS A 174 13.45 7.24 2.36
N GLY A 175 14.63 6.61 2.27
CA GLY A 175 15.41 6.23 3.45
C GLY A 175 14.61 5.36 4.43
N LYS A 176 13.96 4.32 3.90
CA LYS A 176 13.10 3.36 4.63
C LYS A 176 11.86 3.97 5.30
N ARG A 177 11.38 5.13 4.84
CA ARG A 177 10.17 5.78 5.33
C ARG A 177 9.18 5.97 4.20
N THR A 178 7.90 5.82 4.51
CA THR A 178 6.81 6.09 3.59
C THR A 178 6.81 7.55 3.14
N VAL A 179 6.64 7.79 1.83
CA VAL A 179 6.54 9.13 1.24
C VAL A 179 5.08 9.46 0.94
N TRP A 180 4.60 10.59 1.46
CA TRP A 180 3.23 11.06 1.27
C TRP A 180 3.21 12.15 0.18
N ARG A 181 2.33 12.01 -0.82
CA ARG A 181 2.26 12.93 -1.98
C ARG A 181 0.87 13.50 -2.22
N GLU A 182 -0.14 12.66 -2.19
CA GLU A 182 -1.52 13.10 -2.35
C GLU A 182 -2.04 13.51 -0.96
N VAL A 183 -2.64 14.70 -0.86
CA VAL A 183 -3.17 15.19 0.42
C VAL A 183 -4.48 15.93 0.22
N ASP A 184 -5.47 15.55 1.02
CA ASP A 184 -6.80 16.12 1.06
C ASP A 184 -7.17 16.57 2.48
N LEU A 185 -8.05 17.56 2.57
CA LEU A 185 -8.64 18.01 3.83
C LEU A 185 -10.15 17.78 3.75
N LEU A 186 -10.62 16.78 4.47
CA LEU A 186 -12.02 16.36 4.48
C LEU A 186 -12.70 16.91 5.72
N LYS A 187 -13.92 17.43 5.58
CA LYS A 187 -14.74 17.85 6.72
C LYS A 187 -15.56 16.64 7.18
N LEU A 188 -15.53 16.37 8.49
CA LEU A 188 -16.30 15.31 9.14
C LEU A 188 -17.75 15.72 9.39
#